data_AF-A0A1W9IW58-F1
#
_entry.id   AF-A0A1W9IW58-F1
#
_cell.length_a   1.000
_cell.length_b   1.000
_cell.length_c   1.000
_cell.angle_alpha   90.00
_cell.angle_beta   90.00
_cell.angle_gamma   90.00
#
_symmetry.space_group_name_H-M   'P 1'
#
loop_
_entity.id
_entity.type
_entity.pdbx_description
1 polymer ?
#
loop_
_entity_poly.entity_id
_entity_poly.type
_entity_poly.pdbx_seq_one_letter_code
_entity_poly.pdbx_strand_id
1 'polypeptide(L)'
;MVDELGTTYRRGIPQALTTESAQLLTQPPFAAQFVLSHDPVSLDQTDPRWTAVFPEQTPCVWQGDFALLAGPFMEAQDDDHHVFRRGEPLEICSKSLKVLESEGYAPHFAILNRAGQRVTGGTVTCSPEGACC
;
A
#
# COMPACT_ATOMS: atom_id res chain seq x y z
N MET A 1 -2.77 0.41 -7.80
CA MET A 1 -3.85 1.18 -7.15
C MET A 1 -5.00 1.33 -8.13
N VAL A 2 -6.24 1.39 -7.64
CA VAL A 2 -7.46 1.58 -8.45
C VAL A 2 -8.16 2.87 -8.02
N ASP A 3 -8.43 3.79 -8.94
CA ASP A 3 -9.17 5.03 -8.63
C ASP A 3 -10.69 4.85 -8.70
N GLU A 4 -11.42 5.93 -8.42
CA GLU A 4 -12.89 5.99 -8.45
C GLU A 4 -13.50 5.68 -9.83
N LEU A 5 -12.72 5.84 -10.90
CA LEU A 5 -13.16 5.56 -12.26
C LEU A 5 -12.86 4.11 -12.67
N GLY A 6 -12.31 3.30 -11.77
CA GLY A 6 -11.89 1.92 -12.03
C GLY A 6 -10.55 1.82 -12.78
N THR A 7 -9.82 2.92 -12.92
CA THR A 7 -8.52 2.91 -13.62
C THR A 7 -7.47 2.27 -12.73
N THR A 8 -6.76 1.28 -13.27
CA THR A 8 -5.69 0.59 -12.54
C THR A 8 -4.32 1.15 -12.89
N TYR A 9 -3.62 1.66 -11.87
CA TYR A 9 -2.24 2.12 -11.96
C TYR A 9 -1.28 1.08 -11.40
N ARG A 10 -0.23 0.74 -12.17
CA ARG A 10 0.78 -0.27 -11.79
C ARG A 10 2.13 0.39 -11.51
N ARG A 11 2.71 0.07 -10.36
CA ARG A 11 4.04 0.55 -9.95
C ARG A 11 5.08 0.14 -11.01
N GLY A 12 5.95 1.08 -11.37
CA GLY A 12 7.06 0.83 -12.31
C GLY A 12 6.68 0.69 -13.79
N ILE A 13 5.38 0.76 -14.14
CA ILE A 13 4.91 0.70 -15.53
C ILE A 13 4.40 2.08 -15.93
N PRO A 14 5.11 2.83 -16.81
CA PRO A 14 4.58 4.06 -17.37
C PRO A 14 3.28 3.78 -18.12
N GLN A 15 2.25 4.58 -17.83
CA GLN A 15 0.93 4.44 -18.45
C GLN A 15 0.55 5.76 -19.10
N ALA A 16 0.06 5.70 -20.34
CA ALA A 16 -0.52 6.85 -21.00
C ALA A 16 -1.81 7.26 -20.28
N LEU A 17 -1.97 8.57 -20.05
CA LEU A 17 -3.14 9.13 -19.37
C LEU A 17 -4.06 9.80 -20.39
N THR A 18 -5.37 9.73 -20.14
CA THR A 18 -6.34 10.61 -20.79
C THR A 18 -6.25 12.00 -20.17
N THR A 19 -6.85 13.00 -20.84
CA THR A 19 -6.96 14.36 -20.28
C THR A 19 -7.65 14.35 -18.91
N GLU A 20 -8.70 13.54 -18.75
CA GLU A 20 -9.48 13.44 -17.51
C GLU A 20 -8.65 12.83 -16.37
N SER A 21 -7.96 11.71 -16.62
CA SER A 21 -7.09 11.10 -15.62
C SER A 21 -5.93 12.02 -15.26
N ALA A 22 -5.32 12.71 -16.23
CA ALA A 22 -4.26 13.69 -15.95
C ALA A 22 -4.77 14.85 -15.07
N GLN A 23 -5.98 15.36 -15.33
CA GLN A 23 -6.59 16.39 -14.49
C GLN A 23 -6.86 15.88 -13.06
N LEU A 24 -7.37 14.66 -12.89
CA LEU A 24 -7.58 14.06 -11.57
C LEU A 24 -6.26 13.91 -10.80
N LEU A 25 -5.24 13.33 -11.44
CA LEU A 25 -3.97 12.99 -10.80
C LEU A 25 -3.11 14.21 -10.44
N THR A 26 -3.40 15.38 -11.02
CA THR A 26 -2.74 16.64 -10.64
C THR A 26 -3.35 17.30 -9.39
N GLN A 27 -4.49 16.84 -8.90
CA GLN A 27 -5.14 17.41 -7.71
C GLN A 27 -4.67 16.71 -6.42
N PRO A 28 -4.63 17.41 -5.28
CA PRO A 28 -4.48 16.76 -3.98
C PRO A 28 -5.66 15.80 -3.69
N PRO A 29 -5.42 14.66 -3.03
CA PRO A 29 -4.12 14.16 -2.54
C PRO A 29 -3.33 13.33 -3.57
N PHE A 30 -3.82 13.14 -4.80
CA PHE A 30 -3.18 12.29 -5.82
C PHE A 30 -1.83 12.82 -6.31
N ALA A 31 -1.67 14.15 -6.40
CA ALA A 31 -0.49 14.79 -6.96
C ALA A 31 0.85 14.36 -6.31
N ALA A 32 0.82 13.98 -5.04
CA ALA A 32 2.02 13.54 -4.33
C ALA A 32 2.45 12.09 -4.66
N GLN A 33 1.60 11.33 -5.35
CA GLN A 33 1.79 9.89 -5.55
C GLN A 33 2.18 9.50 -6.98
N PHE A 34 2.11 10.45 -7.92
CA PHE A 34 2.37 10.20 -9.34
C PHE A 34 3.46 11.14 -9.85
N VAL A 35 4.35 10.59 -10.67
CA VAL A 35 5.28 11.37 -11.49
C VAL A 35 4.66 11.56 -12.86
N LEU A 36 4.09 12.74 -13.10
CA LEU A 36 3.54 13.10 -14.40
C LEU A 36 4.65 13.69 -15.28
N SER A 37 4.76 13.20 -16.51
CA SER A 37 5.81 13.60 -17.45
C SER A 37 5.29 13.48 -18.89
N HIS A 38 5.91 14.22 -19.82
CA HIS A 38 5.59 14.13 -21.24
C HIS A 38 6.10 12.82 -21.86
N ASP A 39 7.32 12.43 -21.49
CA ASP A 39 7.97 11.20 -21.96
C ASP A 39 8.10 10.20 -20.81
N PRO A 40 8.03 8.87 -21.05
CA PRO A 40 8.18 7.87 -20.00
C PRO A 40 9.50 8.03 -19.24
N VAL A 41 9.40 8.19 -17.91
CA VAL A 41 10.56 8.27 -17.02
C VAL A 41 10.72 6.97 -16.24
N SER A 42 11.92 6.40 -16.28
CA SER A 42 12.33 5.33 -15.36
C SER A 42 12.99 5.96 -14.14
N LEU A 43 12.53 5.57 -12.95
CA LEU A 43 13.17 5.91 -11.68
C LEU A 43 14.05 4.75 -11.25
N ASP A 44 15.24 5.04 -10.73
CA ASP A 44 16.07 4.05 -10.05
C ASP A 44 16.09 4.32 -8.53
N GLN A 45 16.73 3.44 -7.77
CA GLN A 45 16.77 3.54 -6.30
C GLN A 45 17.54 4.75 -5.77
N THR A 46 18.28 5.47 -6.63
CA THR A 46 18.99 6.71 -6.26
C THR A 46 18.14 7.95 -6.48
N ASP A 47 17.03 7.84 -7.22
CA ASP A 47 16.10 8.94 -7.42
C ASP A 47 15.30 9.22 -6.13
N PRO A 48 15.28 10.46 -5.62
CA PRO A 48 14.56 10.78 -4.38
C PRO A 48 13.03 10.61 -4.48
N ARG A 49 12.49 10.48 -5.70
CA ARG A 49 11.08 10.16 -5.94
C ARG A 49 10.80 8.65 -5.85
N TRP A 50 11.83 7.82 -5.84
CA TRP A 50 11.70 6.39 -5.61
C TRP A 50 11.47 6.13 -4.12
N THR A 51 10.21 5.92 -3.74
CA THR A 51 9.83 5.58 -2.37
C THR A 51 9.45 4.10 -2.28
N ALA A 52 10.27 3.31 -1.59
CA ALA A 52 10.00 1.91 -1.28
C ALA A 52 10.42 1.62 0.16
N VAL A 53 9.54 0.98 0.93
CA VAL A 53 9.84 0.51 2.29
C VAL A 53 9.70 -1.00 2.29
N PHE A 54 10.83 -1.69 2.35
CA PHE A 54 10.85 -3.15 2.34
C PHE A 54 10.62 -3.69 3.75
N PRO A 55 9.83 -4.77 3.90
CA PRO A 55 9.62 -5.40 5.19
C PRO A 55 10.91 -6.04 5.71
N GLU A 56 11.07 -6.05 7.03
CA GLU A 56 12.17 -6.74 7.70
C GLU A 56 12.17 -8.25 7.37
N GLN A 57 13.36 -8.82 7.22
CA GLN A 57 13.56 -10.25 6.94
C GLN A 57 13.54 -11.08 8.24
N THR A 58 12.51 -10.89 9.06
CA THR A 58 12.27 -11.60 10.34
C THR A 58 11.05 -12.52 10.22
N PRO A 59 10.67 -13.31 11.23
CA PRO A 59 9.38 -14.02 11.19
C PRO A 59 8.18 -13.06 11.28
N CYS A 60 7.15 -13.27 10.47
CA CYS A 60 5.85 -12.57 10.60
C CYS A 60 5.09 -13.15 11.81
N VAL A 61 4.44 -12.29 12.60
CA VAL A 61 3.55 -12.73 13.68
C VAL A 61 2.28 -11.88 13.63
N TRP A 62 1.12 -12.54 13.70
CA TRP A 62 -0.15 -11.84 13.83
C TRP A 62 -0.42 -11.48 15.31
N GLN A 63 -0.76 -10.21 15.57
CA GLN A 63 -0.95 -9.68 16.92
C GLN A 63 -2.35 -9.06 17.15
N GLY A 64 -3.28 -9.31 16.23
CA GLY A 64 -4.64 -8.77 16.27
C GLY A 64 -4.82 -7.42 15.56
N ASP A 65 -3.86 -7.04 14.73
CA ASP A 65 -3.86 -5.77 13.99
C ASP A 65 -4.55 -5.92 12.63
N PHE A 66 -5.30 -4.89 12.26
CA PHE A 66 -5.97 -4.72 10.99
C PHE A 66 -5.57 -3.38 10.37
N ALA A 67 -5.36 -3.38 9.07
CA ALA A 67 -5.17 -2.17 8.28
C ALA A 67 -6.45 -1.83 7.53
N LEU A 68 -6.86 -0.56 7.59
CA LEU A 68 -7.96 -0.01 6.85
C LEU A 68 -7.41 1.01 5.86
N LEU A 69 -7.64 0.82 4.56
CA LEU A 69 -7.26 1.82 3.56
C LEU A 69 -8.17 3.05 3.72
N ALA A 70 -7.58 4.18 4.09
CA ALA A 70 -8.21 5.49 4.27
C ALA A 70 -7.78 6.50 3.19
N GLY A 71 -6.89 6.10 2.30
CA GLY A 71 -6.44 6.90 1.17
C GLY A 71 -7.52 7.13 0.09
N PRO A 72 -7.19 7.90 -0.96
CA PRO A 72 -8.15 8.35 -1.96
C PRO A 72 -8.50 7.28 -3.02
N PHE A 73 -7.86 6.11 -2.99
CA PHE A 73 -8.09 5.02 -3.95
C PHE A 73 -9.15 4.06 -3.45
N MET A 74 -9.82 3.38 -4.38
CA MET A 74 -10.73 2.27 -4.08
C MET A 74 -9.96 1.06 -3.60
N GLU A 75 -8.82 0.75 -4.24
CA GLU A 75 -7.97 -0.37 -3.88
C GLU A 75 -6.48 -0.03 -4.00
N ALA A 76 -5.67 -0.59 -3.11
CA ALA A 76 -4.22 -0.57 -3.18
C ALA A 76 -3.68 -1.99 -3.00
N GLN A 77 -2.65 -2.35 -3.76
CA GLN A 77 -1.93 -3.61 -3.61
C GLN A 77 -0.48 -3.29 -3.24
N ASP A 78 0.05 -3.97 -2.23
CA ASP A 78 1.46 -3.87 -1.85
C ASP A 78 2.33 -4.88 -2.60
N ASP A 79 3.64 -4.86 -2.34
CA ASP A 79 4.62 -5.72 -3.01
C ASP A 79 4.50 -7.20 -2.57
N ASP A 80 3.83 -7.47 -1.44
CA ASP A 80 3.53 -8.82 -0.93
C ASP A 80 2.17 -9.35 -1.44
N HIS A 81 1.51 -8.62 -2.36
CA HIS A 81 0.22 -8.92 -2.98
C HIS A 81 -1.01 -8.75 -2.08
N HIS A 82 -0.90 -8.14 -0.89
CA HIS A 82 -2.07 -7.81 -0.08
C HIS A 82 -2.92 -6.77 -0.80
N VAL A 83 -4.23 -7.04 -0.95
CA VAL A 83 -5.18 -6.11 -1.57
C VAL A 83 -6.00 -5.42 -0.49
N PHE A 84 -5.68 -4.15 -0.25
CA PHE A 84 -6.41 -3.28 0.67
C PHE A 84 -7.55 -2.60 -0.06
N ARG A 85 -8.80 -2.83 0.38
CA ARG A 85 -10.00 -2.17 -0.14
C ARG A 85 -10.39 -1.03 0.78
N ARG A 86 -10.78 0.10 0.21
CA ARG A 86 -11.12 1.29 0.99
C ARG A 86 -12.31 1.01 1.90
N GLY A 87 -12.14 1.32 3.19
CA GLY A 87 -13.19 1.12 4.18
C GLY A 87 -13.38 -0.34 4.64
N GLU A 88 -12.61 -1.30 4.12
CA GLU A 88 -12.63 -2.70 4.55
C GLU A 88 -11.36 -3.04 5.34
N PRO A 89 -11.47 -3.45 6.63
CA PRO A 89 -10.32 -3.87 7.41
C PRO A 89 -9.71 -5.17 6.87
N LEU A 90 -8.40 -5.18 6.66
CA LEU A 90 -7.62 -6.36 6.30
C LEU A 90 -6.70 -6.76 7.46
N GLU A 91 -6.67 -8.04 7.81
CA GLU A 91 -5.71 -8.55 8.80
C GLU A 91 -4.27 -8.38 8.31
N ILE A 92 -3.39 -7.92 9.20
CA ILE A 92 -1.98 -7.70 8.88
C ILE A 92 -1.07 -8.31 9.94
N CYS A 93 0.11 -8.73 9.50
CA CYS A 93 1.16 -9.19 10.42
C CYS A 93 2.03 -8.03 10.91
N SER A 94 2.89 -8.32 11.89
CA SER A 94 3.84 -7.36 12.46
C SER A 94 4.76 -6.69 11.44
N LYS A 95 5.07 -7.33 10.30
CA LYS A 95 5.90 -6.74 9.24
C LYS A 95 5.13 -5.72 8.42
N SER A 96 3.97 -6.12 7.92
CA SER A 96 3.09 -5.24 7.14
C SER A 96 2.71 -4.02 7.98
N LEU A 97 2.42 -4.22 9.27
CA LEU A 97 2.21 -3.11 10.22
C LEU A 97 3.35 -2.09 10.18
N LYS A 98 4.61 -2.53 10.37
CA LYS A 98 5.77 -1.63 10.34
C LYS A 98 5.92 -0.88 9.01
N VAL A 99 5.65 -1.54 7.89
CA VAL A 99 5.69 -0.90 6.56
C VAL A 99 4.60 0.17 6.46
N LEU A 100 3.37 -0.17 6.84
CA LEU A 100 2.22 0.74 6.76
C LEU A 100 2.31 1.93 7.74
N GLU A 101 3.04 1.80 8.85
CA GLU A 101 3.34 2.88 9.80
C GLU A 101 4.45 3.84 9.33
N SER A 102 5.16 3.54 8.24
CA SER A 102 6.20 4.42 7.72
C SER A 102 5.61 5.68 7.05
N GLU A 103 6.40 6.75 7.01
CA GLU A 103 5.97 8.10 6.62
C GLU A 103 5.20 8.16 5.28
N GLY A 104 5.62 7.41 4.27
CA GLY A 104 4.97 7.40 2.95
C GLY A 104 3.64 6.65 2.88
N TYR A 105 3.36 5.76 3.84
CA TYR A 105 2.15 4.93 3.87
C TYR A 105 1.17 5.34 4.98
N ALA A 106 1.67 5.77 6.14
CA ALA A 106 0.87 6.07 7.32
C ALA A 106 -0.31 7.02 7.08
N PRO A 107 -0.21 8.09 6.25
CA PRO A 107 -1.34 8.96 5.96
C PRO A 107 -2.50 8.27 5.21
N HIS A 108 -2.27 7.09 4.63
CA HIS A 108 -3.24 6.37 3.81
C HIS A 108 -3.89 5.18 4.53
N PHE A 109 -3.44 4.86 5.75
CA PHE A 109 -3.95 3.72 6.50
C PHE A 109 -4.38 4.12 7.91
N ALA A 110 -5.50 3.56 8.35
CA ALA A 110 -5.85 3.51 9.76
C ALA A 110 -5.55 2.11 10.29
N ILE A 111 -4.77 2.02 11.38
CA ILE A 111 -4.47 0.76 12.04
C ILE A 111 -5.43 0.56 13.20
N LEU A 112 -6.08 -0.60 13.24
CA LEU A 112 -7.03 -1.00 14.28
C LEU A 112 -6.50 -2.24 15.00
N ASN A 113 -6.50 -2.24 16.33
CA ASN A 113 -6.24 -3.45 17.10
C ASN A 113 -7.54 -3.91 17.78
N ARG A 114 -8.12 -5.01 17.29
CA ARG A 114 -9.44 -5.49 17.76
C ARG A 114 -9.40 -6.07 19.17
N ALA A 115 -8.24 -6.49 19.63
CA ALA A 115 -8.09 -7.14 20.93
C ALA A 115 -8.01 -6.16 22.10
N GLY A 116 -7.83 -4.86 21.86
CA GLY A 116 -7.63 -3.84 22.91
C GLY A 116 -6.30 -3.99 23.69
N GLN A 117 -5.63 -5.14 23.55
CA GLN A 117 -4.28 -5.48 24.01
C GLN A 117 -3.62 -6.36 22.95
N ARG A 118 -2.30 -6.23 22.75
CA ARG A 118 -1.55 -7.08 21.80
C ARG A 118 -1.76 -8.56 22.13
N VAL A 119 -2.34 -9.31 21.20
CA VAL A 119 -2.49 -10.76 21.35
C VAL A 119 -1.13 -11.40 21.07
N THR A 120 -0.67 -12.26 21.97
CA THR A 120 0.52 -13.09 21.72
C THR A 120 0.12 -14.22 20.78
N GLY A 121 0.04 -13.94 19.48
CA GLY A 121 -0.11 -14.97 18.45
C GLY A 121 1.18 -15.79 18.32
N GLY A 122 1.06 -17.10 18.13
CA GLY A 122 2.21 -17.96 17.84
C GLY A 122 2.90 -17.56 16.53
N THR A 123 4.19 -17.86 16.39
CA THR A 123 4.94 -17.61 15.15
C THR A 123 4.34 -18.44 14.02
N VAL A 124 3.61 -17.80 13.11
CA VAL A 124 3.09 -18.45 11.90
C VAL A 124 4.01 -18.08 10.75
N THR A 125 4.60 -19.07 10.09
CA THR A 125 5.44 -18.84 8.92
C THR A 125 4.55 -18.64 7.70
N CYS A 126 4.39 -17.39 7.27
CA CYS A 126 3.61 -17.03 6.09
C CYS A 126 4.25 -17.69 4.84
N SER A 127 3.52 -18.58 4.15
CA SER A 127 3.94 -19.19 2.87
C SER A 127 3.20 -18.51 1.72
N PRO A 128 3.85 -18.24 0.57
CA PRO A 128 3.20 -17.59 -0.57
C PRO A 128 2.03 -18.37 -1.18
N GLU A 129 1.86 -19.67 -0.86
CA GLU A 129 0.79 -20.53 -1.41
C GLU A 129 -0.13 -21.13 -0.32
N GLY A 130 0.12 -20.83 0.96
CA GLY A 130 -0.64 -21.37 2.10
C GLY A 130 -1.27 -20.25 2.90
N ALA A 131 -2.55 -20.42 3.28
CA ALA A 131 -3.31 -19.44 4.03
C ALA A 131 -2.54 -18.92 5.26
N CYS A 132 -2.00 -17.71 5.08
CA CYS A 132 -1.56 -16.76 6.08
C CYS A 132 -1.95 -15.39 5.53
N CYS A 133 -3.23 -15.04 5.75
CA CYS A 133 -3.94 -13.88 5.19
C CYS A 133 -4.14 -13.98 3.67
#